data_AF-A0A7Y8HY80-F1
#
_entry.id   AF-A0A7Y8HY80-F1
#
_cell.length_a   1.000
_cell.length_b   1.000
_cell.length_c   1.000
_cell.angle_alpha   90.00
_cell.angle_beta   90.00
_cell.angle_gamma   90.00
#
_symmetry.space_group_name_H-M   'P 1'
#
loop_
_entity.id
_entity.type
_entity.pdbx_description
1 polymer ?
#
loop_
_entity_poly.entity_id
_entity_poly.type
_entity_poly.pdbx_seq_one_letter_code
_entity_poly.pdbx_strand_id
1 'polypeptide(L)'
;YMLTESDLRDSKPFADAVAIGGWPMDDHPPGGFDRSDIPPNTSIRTKEVFSIPLRSLYSRNVSNLMMAGRNISATHAAFTSTRVMATCAVIGQAVGTAAARCAAEKILPRELAKDERRMTRLQQTLLRDDQTIRGLRNEDPADLARRAKVIASAHEPSTPPSIVLDGWVRDIPGKEVHQWTARMGQAGAWIELQWEQPVTLREVQFTFDTGFQRELTLSSSDGTMKGIIRGPQPETVRDYRVLAAGKEIAQVKGNVQRLCRHKFEPVTTDRLRLQVDATNGSDLARVFEIRCYA
;
A
#
# COMPACT_ATOMS: atom_id res chain seq x y z
N TYR A 1 -1.48 -18.43 16.10
CA TYR A 1 -2.67 -17.74 16.63
C TYR A 1 -3.79 -18.00 15.66
N MET A 2 -5.01 -18.23 16.14
CA MET A 2 -6.17 -18.43 15.27
C MET A 2 -6.99 -17.14 15.30
N LEU A 3 -7.11 -16.46 14.16
CA LEU A 3 -7.97 -15.27 14.03
C LEU A 3 -9.43 -15.65 14.30
N THR A 4 -10.14 -14.85 15.10
CA THR A 4 -11.54 -15.12 15.46
C THR A 4 -12.49 -14.10 14.86
N GLU A 5 -13.79 -14.43 14.81
CA GLU A 5 -14.84 -13.50 14.37
C GLU A 5 -14.78 -12.16 15.14
N SER A 6 -14.62 -12.21 16.46
CA SER A 6 -14.49 -11.00 17.28
C SER A 6 -13.26 -10.16 16.93
N ASP A 7 -12.12 -10.77 16.57
CA ASP A 7 -10.94 -10.01 16.14
C ASP A 7 -11.25 -9.16 14.90
N LEU A 8 -12.06 -9.69 13.97
CA LEU A 8 -12.51 -8.99 12.77
C LEU A 8 -13.58 -7.93 13.10
N ARG A 9 -14.62 -8.29 13.85
CA ARG A 9 -15.73 -7.37 14.21
C ARG A 9 -15.25 -6.16 15.00
N ASP A 10 -14.34 -6.38 15.94
CA ASP A 10 -13.81 -5.35 16.83
C ASP A 10 -12.57 -4.64 16.25
N SER A 11 -12.13 -5.04 15.04
CA SER A 11 -10.95 -4.48 14.36
C SER A 11 -9.72 -4.46 15.28
N LYS A 12 -9.48 -5.59 15.96
CA LYS A 12 -8.47 -5.71 17.00
C LYS A 12 -7.07 -5.35 16.47
N PRO A 13 -6.32 -4.47 17.16
CA PRO A 13 -4.94 -4.17 16.79
C PRO A 13 -4.02 -5.34 17.13
N PHE A 14 -3.00 -5.54 16.31
CA PHE A 14 -1.94 -6.50 16.55
C PHE A 14 -0.58 -5.85 16.32
N ALA A 15 0.33 -5.97 17.30
CA ALA A 15 1.69 -5.45 17.18
C ALA A 15 2.46 -6.09 16.00
N ASP A 16 2.15 -7.35 15.68
CA ASP A 16 2.71 -8.08 14.55
C ASP A 16 1.80 -8.08 13.32
N ALA A 17 0.94 -7.06 13.14
CA ALA A 17 0.13 -6.90 11.93
C ALA A 17 1.03 -6.80 10.69
N VAL A 18 0.67 -7.53 9.63
CA VAL A 18 1.41 -7.53 8.36
C VAL A 18 0.51 -7.31 7.15
N ALA A 19 -0.81 -7.49 7.27
CA ALA A 19 -1.76 -7.25 6.19
C ALA A 19 -3.11 -6.75 6.75
N ILE A 20 -4.01 -6.36 5.85
CA ILE A 20 -5.39 -6.00 6.17
C ILE A 20 -6.38 -6.84 5.38
N GLY A 21 -7.58 -7.00 5.92
CA GLY A 21 -8.76 -7.49 5.20
C GLY A 21 -9.95 -6.56 5.42
N GLY A 22 -10.89 -6.55 4.47
CA GLY A 22 -12.07 -5.68 4.54
C GLY A 22 -13.32 -6.26 3.89
N TRP A 23 -13.27 -7.53 3.44
CA TRP A 23 -14.45 -8.21 2.92
C TRP A 23 -15.43 -8.50 4.08
N PRO A 24 -16.74 -8.35 3.91
CA PRO A 24 -17.71 -8.83 4.89
C PRO A 24 -17.49 -10.32 5.19
N MET A 25 -17.80 -10.78 6.40
CA MET A 25 -17.86 -12.21 6.65
C MET A 25 -19.09 -12.76 5.92
N ASP A 26 -18.89 -13.43 4.78
CA ASP A 26 -19.93 -14.02 3.93
C ASP A 26 -20.02 -15.54 4.15
N ASP A 27 -20.83 -15.95 5.10
CA ASP A 27 -21.07 -17.37 5.39
C ASP A 27 -22.15 -17.93 4.47
N HIS A 28 -21.83 -19.00 3.74
CA HIS A 28 -22.72 -19.62 2.76
C HIS A 28 -23.35 -20.87 3.36
N PRO A 29 -24.63 -21.16 3.10
CA PRO A 29 -25.25 -22.41 3.53
C PRO A 29 -24.45 -23.63 3.02
N PRO A 30 -24.27 -24.69 3.83
CA PRO A 30 -23.54 -25.88 3.39
C PRO A 30 -24.09 -26.55 2.13
N GLY A 31 -25.41 -26.46 1.91
CA GLY A 31 -26.06 -26.97 0.69
C GLY A 31 -25.93 -26.05 -0.53
N GLY A 32 -25.29 -24.89 -0.40
CA GLY A 32 -24.99 -23.97 -1.50
C GLY A 32 -26.22 -23.64 -2.35
N PHE A 33 -26.10 -23.85 -3.66
CA PHE A 33 -27.16 -23.59 -4.64
C PHE A 33 -28.41 -24.47 -4.46
N ASP A 34 -28.29 -25.62 -3.79
CA ASP A 34 -29.42 -26.53 -3.53
C ASP A 34 -30.35 -26.04 -2.40
N ARG A 35 -30.00 -24.92 -1.75
CA ARG A 35 -30.77 -24.28 -0.69
C ARG A 35 -31.38 -22.96 -1.15
N SER A 36 -32.17 -23.01 -2.22
CA SER A 36 -32.90 -21.85 -2.75
C SER A 36 -34.01 -21.33 -1.83
N ASP A 37 -34.32 -22.06 -0.76
CA ASP A 37 -35.31 -21.73 0.27
C ASP A 37 -34.82 -20.72 1.31
N ILE A 38 -33.51 -20.44 1.36
CA ILE A 38 -32.89 -19.49 2.28
C ILE A 38 -31.99 -18.48 1.55
N PRO A 39 -31.63 -17.35 2.17
CA PRO A 39 -30.69 -16.42 1.58
C PRO A 39 -29.37 -17.11 1.18
N PRO A 40 -28.75 -16.68 0.06
CA PRO A 40 -27.55 -17.33 -0.47
C PRO A 40 -26.34 -17.22 0.45
N ASN A 41 -26.33 -16.22 1.34
CA ASN A 41 -25.34 -16.06 2.38
C ASN A 41 -25.86 -15.22 3.56
N THR A 42 -25.18 -15.36 4.69
CA THR A 42 -25.20 -14.38 5.78
C THR A 42 -23.97 -13.48 5.63
N SER A 43 -24.19 -12.17 5.43
CA SER A 43 -23.13 -11.19 5.23
C SER A 43 -23.03 -10.25 6.43
N ILE A 44 -21.95 -10.36 7.19
CA ILE A 44 -21.68 -9.51 8.36
C ILE A 44 -20.54 -8.56 8.01
N ARG A 45 -20.86 -7.28 7.82
CA ARG A 45 -19.87 -6.25 7.50
C ARG A 45 -19.12 -5.82 8.75
N THR A 46 -17.78 -5.75 8.67
CA THR A 46 -16.97 -5.15 9.72
C THR A 46 -17.09 -3.62 9.67
N LYS A 47 -16.93 -2.96 10.82
CA LYS A 47 -17.00 -1.48 10.90
C LYS A 47 -15.87 -0.82 10.11
N GLU A 48 -14.68 -1.43 10.17
CA GLU A 48 -13.48 -0.99 9.46
C GLU A 48 -12.76 -2.20 8.85
N VAL A 49 -11.67 -1.94 8.14
CA VAL A 49 -10.70 -2.99 7.79
C VAL A 49 -10.07 -3.56 9.06
N PHE A 50 -9.81 -4.86 9.07
CA PHE A 50 -9.20 -5.56 10.19
C PHE A 50 -7.75 -5.95 9.87
N SER A 51 -6.94 -6.09 10.91
CA SER A 51 -5.52 -6.47 10.80
C SER A 51 -5.33 -7.99 10.77
N ILE A 52 -4.35 -8.45 9.98
CA ILE A 52 -3.92 -9.85 9.93
C ILE A 52 -2.50 -9.92 10.53
N PRO A 53 -2.33 -10.59 11.68
CA PRO A 53 -1.04 -10.67 12.34
C PRO A 53 -0.17 -11.81 11.78
N LEU A 54 1.15 -11.63 11.77
CA LEU A 54 2.10 -12.64 11.29
C LEU A 54 1.93 -13.98 12.03
N ARG A 55 1.59 -13.94 13.32
CA ARG A 55 1.33 -15.14 14.13
C ARG A 55 0.14 -16.00 13.69
N SER A 56 -0.74 -15.55 12.78
CA SER A 56 -1.76 -16.41 12.16
C SER A 56 -1.29 -17.06 10.85
N LEU A 57 -0.09 -16.73 10.40
CA LEU A 57 0.47 -17.10 9.09
C LEU A 57 1.65 -18.08 9.19
N TYR A 58 1.90 -18.67 10.36
CA TYR A 58 2.89 -19.74 10.51
C TYR A 58 2.39 -20.88 11.40
N SER A 59 2.95 -22.06 11.16
CA SER A 59 2.54 -23.28 11.85
C SER A 59 2.89 -23.24 13.33
N ARG A 60 1.97 -23.72 14.16
CA ARG A 60 2.22 -23.91 15.59
C ARG A 60 3.24 -25.01 15.85
N ASN A 61 3.28 -26.04 14.99
CA ASN A 61 3.96 -27.31 15.26
C ASN A 61 5.15 -27.57 14.33
N VAL A 62 5.17 -26.99 13.11
CA VAL A 62 6.28 -27.12 12.16
C VAL A 62 7.04 -25.81 12.14
N SER A 63 8.27 -25.79 12.64
CA SER A 63 8.99 -24.57 12.99
C SER A 63 9.27 -23.63 11.82
N ASN A 64 9.42 -24.15 10.61
CA ASN A 64 9.78 -23.43 9.39
C ASN A 64 8.65 -23.40 8.33
N LEU A 65 7.40 -23.70 8.72
CA LEU A 65 6.26 -23.70 7.80
C LEU A 65 5.42 -22.42 7.97
N MET A 66 5.26 -21.67 6.87
CA MET A 66 4.37 -20.51 6.78
C MET A 66 3.17 -20.80 5.87
N MET A 67 2.09 -20.02 6.05
CA MET A 67 0.81 -20.17 5.35
C MET A 67 0.48 -18.89 4.57
N ALA A 68 0.67 -18.93 3.26
CA ALA A 68 0.38 -17.83 2.33
C ALA A 68 -1.06 -17.91 1.78
N GLY A 69 -1.96 -17.12 2.35
CA GLY A 69 -3.33 -16.92 1.83
C GLY A 69 -4.37 -17.80 2.52
N ARG A 70 -5.10 -18.62 1.75
CA ARG A 70 -6.26 -19.41 2.23
C ARG A 70 -5.94 -20.46 3.28
N ASN A 71 -4.67 -20.78 3.52
CA ASN A 71 -4.24 -21.69 4.59
C ASN A 71 -3.96 -20.95 5.92
N ILE A 72 -4.32 -19.68 6.04
CA ILE A 72 -4.29 -18.90 7.29
C ILE A 72 -5.00 -19.61 8.45
N SER A 73 -4.47 -19.46 9.66
CA SER A 73 -5.14 -19.94 10.87
C SER A 73 -6.25 -18.97 11.30
N ALA A 74 -7.51 -19.36 11.07
CA ALA A 74 -8.71 -18.60 11.41
C ALA A 74 -9.85 -19.54 11.85
N THR A 75 -10.81 -19.04 12.64
CA THR A 75 -12.07 -19.75 12.90
C THR A 75 -12.93 -19.78 11.63
N HIS A 76 -13.93 -20.68 11.56
CA HIS A 76 -14.87 -20.76 10.43
C HIS A 76 -15.41 -19.39 10.00
N ALA A 77 -15.96 -18.64 10.96
CA ALA A 77 -16.53 -17.31 10.69
C ALA A 77 -15.49 -16.27 10.25
N ALA A 78 -14.29 -16.24 10.82
CA ALA A 78 -13.23 -15.32 10.35
C ALA A 78 -12.68 -15.72 8.98
N PHE A 79 -12.70 -17.03 8.69
CA PHE A 79 -12.22 -17.57 7.43
C PHE A 79 -13.07 -17.12 6.24
N THR A 80 -14.38 -16.93 6.42
CA THR A 80 -15.26 -16.48 5.33
C THR A 80 -14.83 -15.14 4.73
N SER A 81 -14.30 -14.23 5.55
CA SER A 81 -13.73 -12.95 5.08
C SER A 81 -12.27 -13.05 4.64
N THR A 82 -11.41 -13.73 5.42
CA THR A 82 -9.96 -13.76 5.14
C THR A 82 -9.60 -14.55 3.88
N ARG A 83 -10.45 -15.49 3.43
CA ARG A 83 -10.22 -16.35 2.26
C ARG A 83 -10.31 -15.65 0.91
N VAL A 84 -10.71 -14.38 0.85
CA VAL A 84 -10.94 -13.66 -0.42
C VAL A 84 -9.62 -13.30 -1.10
N MET A 85 -9.60 -13.27 -2.44
CA MET A 85 -8.37 -13.27 -3.23
C MET A 85 -7.48 -12.04 -3.01
N ALA A 86 -8.05 -10.85 -2.86
CA ALA A 86 -7.28 -9.65 -2.55
C ALA A 86 -6.59 -9.76 -1.18
N THR A 87 -7.31 -10.22 -0.16
CA THR A 87 -6.76 -10.50 1.18
C THR A 87 -5.66 -11.57 1.10
N CYS A 88 -5.88 -12.64 0.34
CA CYS A 88 -4.88 -13.70 0.14
C CYS A 88 -3.63 -13.19 -0.57
N ALA A 89 -3.75 -12.27 -1.53
CA ALA A 89 -2.62 -11.68 -2.24
C ALA A 89 -1.71 -10.89 -1.28
N VAL A 90 -2.28 -10.02 -0.44
CA VAL A 90 -1.49 -9.24 0.54
C VAL A 90 -0.94 -10.12 1.68
N ILE A 91 -1.63 -11.20 2.06
CA ILE A 91 -1.06 -12.23 2.94
C ILE A 91 0.15 -12.90 2.26
N GLY A 92 0.03 -13.24 0.98
CA GLY A 92 1.12 -13.85 0.21
C GLY A 92 2.37 -12.97 0.16
N GLN A 93 2.20 -11.67 -0.13
CA GLN A 93 3.29 -10.69 -0.09
C GLN A 93 3.93 -10.60 1.31
N ALA A 94 3.12 -10.54 2.36
CA ALA A 94 3.59 -10.52 3.75
C ALA A 94 4.44 -11.76 4.09
N VAL A 95 3.92 -12.95 3.77
CA VAL A 95 4.59 -14.23 4.05
C VAL A 95 5.87 -14.38 3.23
N GLY A 96 5.85 -14.05 1.94
CA GLY A 96 7.05 -14.10 1.09
C GLY A 96 8.17 -13.20 1.61
N THR A 97 7.83 -11.96 1.99
CA THR A 97 8.77 -11.00 2.57
C THR A 97 9.32 -11.48 3.92
N ALA A 98 8.44 -12.01 4.77
CA ALA A 98 8.83 -12.54 6.07
C ALA A 98 9.72 -13.79 5.94
N ALA A 99 9.43 -14.68 5.00
CA ALA A 99 10.24 -15.86 4.71
C ALA A 99 11.64 -15.49 4.19
N ALA A 100 11.73 -14.52 3.28
CA ALA A 100 13.01 -14.01 2.78
C ALA A 100 13.87 -13.44 3.92
N ARG A 101 13.26 -12.68 4.85
CA ARG A 101 13.95 -12.17 6.05
C ARG A 101 14.39 -13.28 6.99
N CYS A 102 13.52 -14.26 7.24
CA CYS A 102 13.86 -15.44 8.06
C CYS A 102 15.08 -16.17 7.49
N ALA A 103 15.11 -16.38 6.17
CA ALA A 103 16.24 -17.03 5.50
C ALA A 103 17.54 -16.19 5.60
N ALA A 104 17.46 -14.88 5.37
CA ALA A 104 18.62 -14.00 5.41
C ALA A 104 19.22 -13.87 6.82
N GLU A 105 18.38 -13.78 7.84
CA GLU A 105 18.79 -13.64 9.25
C GLU A 105 19.01 -14.99 9.95
N LYS A 106 18.75 -16.12 9.27
CA LYS A 106 18.81 -17.49 9.79
C LYS A 106 17.97 -17.69 11.06
N ILE A 107 16.74 -17.18 11.02
CA ILE A 107 15.77 -17.25 12.13
C ILE A 107 14.47 -17.92 11.67
N LEU A 108 13.68 -18.39 12.63
CA LEU A 108 12.35 -18.96 12.37
C LEU A 108 11.26 -17.88 12.36
N PRO A 109 10.12 -18.12 11.67
CA PRO A 109 8.94 -17.24 11.67
C PRO A 109 8.50 -16.75 13.06
N ARG A 110 8.59 -17.63 14.06
CA ARG A 110 8.21 -17.32 15.44
C ARG A 110 9.19 -16.37 16.13
N GLU A 111 10.47 -16.46 15.80
CA GLU A 111 11.50 -15.57 16.32
C GLU A 111 11.37 -14.18 15.69
N LEU A 112 11.06 -14.12 14.40
CA LEU A 112 10.70 -12.89 13.70
C LEU A 112 9.51 -12.21 14.39
N ALA A 113 8.41 -12.95 14.63
CA ALA A 113 7.18 -12.40 15.22
C ALA A 113 7.30 -11.93 16.68
N LYS A 114 8.31 -12.42 17.43
CA LYS A 114 8.52 -12.08 18.85
C LYS A 114 9.45 -10.89 19.05
N ASP A 115 10.29 -10.58 18.07
CA ASP A 115 11.25 -9.50 18.14
C ASP A 115 10.67 -8.23 17.52
N GLU A 116 10.43 -7.21 18.35
CA GLU A 116 9.82 -5.95 17.92
C GLU A 116 10.64 -5.26 16.83
N ARG A 117 11.97 -5.26 16.93
CA ARG A 117 12.85 -4.59 15.95
C ARG A 117 12.77 -5.29 14.59
N ARG A 118 12.77 -6.62 14.59
CA ARG A 118 12.62 -7.41 13.35
C ARG A 118 11.23 -7.26 12.77
N MET A 119 10.18 -7.20 13.60
CA MET A 119 8.83 -6.92 13.14
C MET A 119 8.69 -5.53 12.52
N THR A 120 9.25 -4.50 13.15
CA THR A 120 9.27 -3.14 12.58
C THR A 120 9.98 -3.13 11.23
N ARG A 121 11.14 -3.81 11.10
CA ARG A 121 11.84 -3.92 9.82
C ARG A 121 11.01 -4.62 8.74
N LEU A 122 10.28 -5.69 9.10
CA LEU A 122 9.35 -6.35 8.18
C LEU A 122 8.23 -5.39 7.76
N GLN A 123 7.56 -4.74 8.70
CA GLN A 123 6.46 -3.80 8.44
C GLN A 123 6.91 -2.64 7.55
N GLN A 124 8.08 -2.04 7.81
CA GLN A 124 8.64 -0.98 6.98
C GLN A 124 9.01 -1.47 5.57
N THR A 125 9.42 -2.73 5.42
CA THR A 125 9.64 -3.34 4.09
C THR A 125 8.32 -3.46 3.32
N LEU A 126 7.28 -3.98 3.98
CA LEU A 126 5.95 -4.13 3.39
C LEU A 126 5.36 -2.77 2.98
N LEU A 127 5.45 -1.76 3.85
CA LEU A 127 5.03 -0.39 3.55
C LEU A 127 5.79 0.18 2.34
N ARG A 128 7.10 -0.09 2.23
CA ARG A 128 7.91 0.34 1.08
C ARG A 128 7.42 -0.31 -0.22
N ASP A 129 6.90 -1.53 -0.15
CA ASP A 129 6.28 -2.27 -1.26
C ASP A 129 4.76 -1.95 -1.44
N ASP A 130 4.31 -0.77 -1.00
CA ASP A 130 2.92 -0.27 -1.11
C ASP A 130 1.87 -1.18 -0.45
N GLN A 131 2.27 -2.01 0.52
CA GLN A 131 1.35 -2.79 1.33
C GLN A 131 0.76 -1.94 2.46
N THR A 132 -0.56 -1.87 2.52
CA THR A 132 -1.25 -1.20 3.64
C THR A 132 -1.23 -2.09 4.89
N ILE A 133 -0.77 -1.52 6.01
CA ILE A 133 -0.91 -2.11 7.35
C ILE A 133 -1.67 -1.10 8.21
N ARG A 134 -2.80 -1.52 8.79
CA ARG A 134 -3.68 -0.62 9.54
C ARG A 134 -2.93 0.01 10.72
N GLY A 135 -2.96 1.35 10.79
CA GLY A 135 -2.37 2.11 11.88
C GLY A 135 -0.85 2.30 11.77
N LEU A 136 -0.21 1.83 10.69
CA LEU A 136 1.23 1.99 10.48
C LEU A 136 1.52 2.84 9.24
N ARG A 137 2.57 3.64 9.36
CA ARG A 137 3.09 4.53 8.33
C ARG A 137 4.60 4.32 8.15
N ASN A 138 5.15 4.88 7.09
CA ASN A 138 6.59 4.92 6.86
C ASN A 138 7.30 5.64 8.01
N GLU A 139 8.19 4.91 8.66
CA GLU A 139 9.07 5.42 9.71
C GLU A 139 10.52 5.01 9.47
N ASP A 140 10.85 4.59 8.25
CA ASP A 140 12.20 4.19 7.86
C ASP A 140 13.21 5.34 8.07
N PRO A 141 14.22 5.19 8.95
CA PRO A 141 15.23 6.22 9.16
C PRO A 141 16.21 6.34 7.99
N ALA A 142 16.26 5.35 7.09
CA ALA A 142 17.07 5.42 5.88
C ALA A 142 16.42 6.24 4.77
N ASP A 143 15.14 6.57 4.90
CA ASP A 143 14.43 7.42 3.96
C ASP A 143 14.82 8.88 4.17
N LEU A 144 15.71 9.36 3.31
CA LEU A 144 16.25 10.71 3.35
C LEU A 144 15.20 11.76 2.99
N ALA A 145 14.11 11.39 2.29
CA ALA A 145 13.03 12.32 1.93
C ALA A 145 12.38 12.95 3.16
N ARG A 146 12.27 12.19 4.26
CA ARG A 146 11.67 12.63 5.52
C ARG A 146 12.42 13.77 6.21
N ARG A 147 13.65 14.06 5.78
CA ARG A 147 14.48 15.17 6.28
C ARG A 147 14.40 16.42 5.38
N ALA A 148 13.64 16.35 4.29
CA ALA A 148 13.49 17.45 3.35
C ALA A 148 12.35 18.39 3.75
N LYS A 149 12.48 19.66 3.42
CA LYS A 149 11.34 20.56 3.21
C LYS A 149 10.74 20.29 1.83
N VAL A 150 9.43 20.40 1.70
CA VAL A 150 8.75 20.20 0.41
C VAL A 150 8.14 21.50 -0.08
N ILE A 151 8.37 21.81 -1.35
CA ILE A 151 7.70 22.89 -2.08
C ILE A 151 7.10 22.34 -3.38
N ALA A 152 6.11 23.02 -3.94
CA ALA A 152 5.47 22.60 -5.18
C ALA A 152 5.07 23.81 -6.04
N SER A 153 4.76 23.56 -7.31
CA SER A 153 4.25 24.56 -8.24
C SER A 153 2.92 25.17 -7.79
N ALA A 154 2.06 24.33 -7.23
CA ALA A 154 0.75 24.68 -6.67
C ALA A 154 0.29 23.54 -5.76
N HIS A 155 -0.79 23.75 -5.02
CA HIS A 155 -1.52 22.66 -4.38
C HIS A 155 -2.99 23.03 -4.14
N GLU A 156 -3.88 22.04 -4.05
CA GLU A 156 -5.24 22.25 -3.53
C GLU A 156 -5.22 22.49 -2.01
N PRO A 157 -6.20 23.21 -1.43
CA PRO A 157 -6.17 23.65 -0.03
C PRO A 157 -5.95 22.53 1.01
N SER A 158 -6.52 21.34 0.80
CA SER A 158 -6.45 20.20 1.73
C SER A 158 -5.31 19.20 1.42
N THR A 159 -4.45 19.51 0.45
CA THR A 159 -3.42 18.59 -0.05
C THR A 159 -2.03 19.26 -0.11
N PRO A 160 -1.49 19.76 1.01
CA PRO A 160 -0.23 20.51 1.02
C PRO A 160 0.93 19.63 0.54
N PRO A 161 1.98 20.21 -0.06
CA PRO A 161 3.10 19.42 -0.60
C PRO A 161 3.84 18.58 0.44
N SER A 162 3.89 19.02 1.70
CA SER A 162 4.55 18.26 2.78
C SER A 162 3.89 16.92 3.10
N ILE A 163 2.65 16.70 2.64
CA ILE A 163 1.91 15.48 2.94
C ILE A 163 2.53 14.23 2.31
N VAL A 164 3.31 14.38 1.23
CA VAL A 164 4.01 13.25 0.59
C VAL A 164 5.12 12.63 1.46
N LEU A 165 5.39 13.23 2.63
CA LEU A 165 6.35 12.75 3.63
C LEU A 165 5.67 12.27 4.92
N ASP A 166 4.34 12.25 4.99
CA ASP A 166 3.60 11.87 6.20
C ASP A 166 3.65 10.36 6.50
N GLY A 167 4.10 9.58 5.53
CA GLY A 167 4.34 8.14 5.57
C GLY A 167 3.12 7.27 5.26
N TRP A 168 1.99 7.87 4.90
CA TRP A 168 0.80 7.16 4.48
C TRP A 168 0.76 7.05 2.95
N VAL A 169 0.48 5.84 2.46
CA VAL A 169 0.44 5.59 1.01
C VAL A 169 -0.95 5.80 0.42
N ARG A 170 -1.98 6.14 1.20
CA ARG A 170 -3.36 6.18 0.73
C ARG A 170 -4.25 7.08 1.58
N ASP A 171 -5.29 7.62 0.97
CA ASP A 171 -6.38 8.30 1.68
C ASP A 171 -7.20 7.30 2.50
N ILE A 172 -7.76 7.78 3.60
CA ILE A 172 -8.81 7.10 4.36
C ILE A 172 -10.15 7.75 3.99
N PRO A 173 -11.00 7.09 3.16
CA PRO A 173 -12.21 7.70 2.62
C PRO A 173 -13.09 8.35 3.70
N GLY A 174 -13.41 9.63 3.51
CA GLY A 174 -14.24 10.41 4.42
C GLY A 174 -13.61 10.77 5.76
N LYS A 175 -12.32 10.49 5.97
CA LYS A 175 -11.60 10.77 7.22
C LYS A 175 -10.34 11.59 7.00
N GLU A 176 -9.38 11.04 6.26
CA GLU A 176 -8.02 11.58 6.15
C GLU A 176 -7.55 11.58 4.70
N VAL A 177 -6.86 12.66 4.33
CA VAL A 177 -6.22 12.83 3.02
C VAL A 177 -4.71 12.72 3.24
N HIS A 178 -4.03 12.01 2.35
CA HIS A 178 -2.60 11.67 2.43
C HIS A 178 -1.89 11.86 1.08
N GLN A 179 -2.49 12.60 0.15
CA GLN A 179 -1.90 12.89 -1.15
C GLN A 179 -1.71 14.39 -1.35
N TRP A 180 -0.62 14.75 -2.01
CA TRP A 180 -0.47 16.07 -2.63
C TRP A 180 -1.22 16.08 -3.95
N THR A 181 -1.94 17.16 -4.24
CA THR A 181 -2.61 17.36 -5.52
C THR A 181 -2.38 18.75 -6.05
N ALA A 182 -2.20 18.89 -7.36
CA ALA A 182 -2.03 20.17 -8.03
C ALA A 182 -2.62 20.15 -9.45
N ARG A 183 -3.27 21.26 -9.84
CA ARG A 183 -3.82 21.41 -11.19
C ARG A 183 -2.71 21.44 -12.25
N MET A 184 -2.91 20.67 -13.31
CA MET A 184 -2.00 20.58 -14.45
C MET A 184 -2.09 21.85 -15.29
N GLY A 185 -0.97 22.58 -15.39
CA GLY A 185 -0.81 23.72 -16.30
C GLY A 185 -0.16 23.32 -17.64
N GLN A 186 0.06 24.29 -18.53
CA GLN A 186 0.76 24.06 -19.81
C GLN A 186 2.18 23.50 -19.62
N ALA A 187 2.87 23.92 -18.55
CA ALA A 187 4.19 23.43 -18.18
C ALA A 187 4.15 22.18 -17.26
N GLY A 188 2.98 21.58 -17.08
CA GLY A 188 2.75 20.51 -16.11
C GLY A 188 2.63 21.01 -14.67
N ALA A 189 2.92 20.14 -13.71
CA ALA A 189 2.99 20.43 -12.28
C ALA A 189 4.26 19.81 -11.69
N TRP A 190 4.79 20.36 -10.59
CA TRP A 190 5.98 19.81 -9.96
C TRP A 190 5.93 19.88 -8.44
N ILE A 191 6.65 18.95 -7.81
CA ILE A 191 6.91 18.90 -6.38
C ILE A 191 8.41 18.65 -6.16
N GLU A 192 9.02 19.38 -5.23
CA GLU A 192 10.45 19.37 -4.98
C GLU A 192 10.76 19.23 -3.49
N LEU A 193 11.65 18.28 -3.19
CA LEU A 193 12.25 18.07 -1.89
C LEU A 193 13.53 18.91 -1.82
N GLN A 194 13.73 19.61 -0.72
CA GLN A 194 14.88 20.47 -0.45
C GLN A 194 15.51 20.09 0.89
N TRP A 195 16.80 19.78 0.89
CA TRP A 195 17.57 19.47 2.08
C TRP A 195 18.45 20.66 2.48
N GLU A 196 18.60 20.92 3.78
CA GLU A 196 19.49 21.97 4.27
C GLU A 196 20.96 21.70 3.96
N GLN A 197 21.34 20.43 3.95
CA GLN A 197 22.67 19.97 3.54
C GLN A 197 22.53 18.97 2.39
N PRO A 198 23.42 19.01 1.38
CA PRO A 198 23.39 18.05 0.29
C PRO A 198 23.41 16.60 0.78
N VAL A 199 22.58 15.78 0.15
CA VAL A 199 22.51 14.33 0.40
C VAL A 199 22.94 13.58 -0.84
N THR A 200 23.56 12.41 -0.65
CA THR A 200 23.82 11.47 -1.75
C THR A 200 22.64 10.54 -1.90
N LEU A 201 22.08 10.48 -3.11
CA LEU A 201 20.94 9.62 -3.47
C LEU A 201 21.35 8.64 -4.56
N ARG A 202 20.86 7.40 -4.49
CA ARG A 202 20.94 6.40 -5.58
C ARG A 202 19.59 5.83 -5.99
N GLU A 203 18.55 6.10 -5.21
CA GLU A 203 17.20 5.63 -5.50
C GLU A 203 16.15 6.66 -5.06
N VAL A 204 15.12 6.85 -5.90
CA VAL A 204 13.87 7.52 -5.52
C VAL A 204 12.70 6.60 -5.80
N GLN A 205 11.71 6.63 -4.91
CA GLN A 205 10.46 5.90 -5.02
C GLN A 205 9.29 6.89 -4.99
N PHE A 206 8.33 6.69 -5.91
CA PHE A 206 7.08 7.42 -5.95
C PHE A 206 5.89 6.46 -5.80
N THR A 207 4.90 6.87 -5.01
CA THR A 207 3.60 6.21 -4.92
C THR A 207 2.54 7.14 -5.50
N PHE A 208 1.98 6.78 -6.65
CA PHE A 208 0.99 7.56 -7.38
C PHE A 208 -0.46 7.13 -7.08
N ASP A 209 -1.43 8.00 -7.38
CA ASP A 209 -2.84 7.64 -7.35
C ASP A 209 -3.19 6.75 -8.55
N THR A 210 -3.68 5.55 -8.29
CA THR A 210 -4.22 4.64 -9.32
C THR A 210 -5.71 4.45 -9.15
N GLY A 211 -6.42 5.51 -8.80
CA GLY A 211 -7.87 5.48 -8.67
C GLY A 211 -8.33 4.68 -7.45
N PHE A 212 -7.60 4.76 -6.34
CA PHE A 212 -7.86 3.94 -5.15
C PHE A 212 -9.28 4.12 -4.56
N GLN A 213 -9.94 5.22 -4.89
CA GLN A 213 -11.32 5.56 -4.57
C GLN A 213 -12.37 4.76 -5.35
N ARG A 214 -12.00 4.13 -6.47
CA ARG A 214 -12.94 3.34 -7.29
C ARG A 214 -12.89 1.88 -6.90
N GLU A 215 -14.08 1.31 -6.70
CA GLU A 215 -14.22 -0.13 -6.58
C GLU A 215 -13.95 -0.80 -7.93
N LEU A 216 -13.03 -1.77 -7.94
CA LEU A 216 -12.75 -2.60 -9.10
C LEU A 216 -13.20 -4.02 -8.80
N THR A 217 -14.18 -4.48 -9.57
CA THR A 217 -14.76 -5.82 -9.41
C THR A 217 -14.74 -6.55 -10.75
N LEU A 218 -14.27 -7.80 -10.72
CA LEU A 218 -14.41 -8.72 -11.85
C LEU A 218 -15.85 -9.24 -11.86
N SER A 219 -16.65 -8.74 -12.79
CA SER A 219 -18.06 -9.12 -12.94
C SER A 219 -18.40 -9.34 -14.41
N SER A 220 -19.30 -10.27 -14.67
CA SER A 220 -19.98 -10.46 -15.96
C SER A 220 -21.26 -9.62 -16.08
N SER A 221 -21.64 -8.90 -15.03
CA SER A 221 -22.82 -8.02 -15.04
C SER A 221 -22.50 -6.69 -15.70
N ASP A 222 -23.15 -6.39 -16.83
CA ASP A 222 -23.03 -5.11 -17.51
C ASP A 222 -23.32 -3.91 -16.60
N GLY A 223 -24.28 -4.07 -15.67
CA GLY A 223 -24.62 -3.05 -14.68
C GLY A 223 -23.47 -2.74 -13.73
N THR A 224 -22.81 -3.78 -13.18
CA THR A 224 -21.59 -3.62 -12.38
C THR A 224 -20.47 -3.01 -13.22
N MET A 225 -20.38 -3.38 -14.49
CA MET A 225 -19.29 -2.96 -15.36
C MET A 225 -19.38 -1.52 -15.85
N LYS A 226 -20.58 -0.93 -15.93
CA LYS A 226 -20.81 0.42 -16.49
C LYS A 226 -19.99 1.53 -15.82
N GLY A 227 -19.70 1.41 -14.52
CA GLY A 227 -18.94 2.40 -13.75
C GLY A 227 -17.44 2.11 -13.64
N ILE A 228 -16.96 1.00 -14.20
CA ILE A 228 -15.57 0.54 -14.02
C ILE A 228 -14.72 0.98 -15.20
N ILE A 229 -13.65 1.71 -14.91
CA ILE A 229 -12.64 2.08 -15.90
C ILE A 229 -11.69 0.90 -16.10
N ARG A 230 -11.86 0.14 -17.19
CA ARG A 230 -10.96 -0.94 -17.62
C ARG A 230 -9.80 -0.38 -18.45
N GLY A 231 -8.83 0.23 -17.77
CA GLY A 231 -7.64 0.79 -18.41
C GLY A 231 -6.77 1.56 -17.42
N PRO A 232 -5.79 2.32 -17.93
CA PRO A 232 -5.04 3.28 -17.14
C PRO A 232 -6.00 4.20 -16.38
N GLN A 233 -5.76 4.36 -15.08
CA GLN A 233 -6.63 5.16 -14.24
C GLN A 233 -6.32 6.65 -14.48
N PRO A 234 -7.32 7.52 -14.72
CA PRO A 234 -7.09 8.91 -15.13
C PRO A 234 -6.13 9.70 -14.21
N GLU A 235 -6.19 9.44 -12.91
CA GLU A 235 -5.42 10.08 -11.85
C GLU A 235 -3.94 9.71 -11.87
N THR A 236 -3.59 8.59 -12.50
CA THR A 236 -2.21 8.11 -12.51
C THR A 236 -1.34 9.04 -13.32
N VAL A 237 -0.27 9.51 -12.68
CA VAL A 237 0.82 10.24 -13.32
C VAL A 237 1.40 9.36 -14.42
N ARG A 238 1.31 9.83 -15.67
CA ARG A 238 1.65 9.07 -16.88
C ARG A 238 3.06 9.40 -17.35
N ASP A 239 3.33 10.69 -17.51
CA ASP A 239 4.61 11.18 -18.03
C ASP A 239 5.24 12.07 -16.97
N TYR A 240 6.48 11.78 -16.61
CA TYR A 240 7.19 12.56 -15.60
C TYR A 240 8.70 12.44 -15.75
N ARG A 241 9.39 13.38 -15.11
CA ARG A 241 10.84 13.44 -15.02
C ARG A 241 11.27 13.64 -13.58
N VAL A 242 12.44 13.11 -13.25
CA VAL A 242 13.10 13.32 -11.96
C VAL A 242 14.34 14.15 -12.20
N LEU A 243 14.48 15.26 -11.48
CA LEU A 243 15.61 16.17 -11.60
C LEU A 243 16.32 16.32 -10.26
N ALA A 244 17.64 16.20 -10.24
CA ALA A 244 18.49 16.53 -9.10
C ALA A 244 19.28 17.81 -9.40
N ALA A 245 19.09 18.85 -8.59
CA ALA A 245 19.64 20.19 -8.85
C ALA A 245 19.43 20.68 -10.31
N GLY A 246 18.26 20.38 -10.90
CA GLY A 246 17.91 20.77 -12.27
C GLY A 246 18.45 19.86 -13.38
N LYS A 247 19.31 18.88 -13.07
CA LYS A 247 19.74 17.85 -14.02
C LYS A 247 18.76 16.69 -14.01
N GLU A 248 18.25 16.30 -15.17
CA GLU A 248 17.41 15.10 -15.31
C GLU A 248 18.22 13.83 -14.99
N ILE A 249 17.68 13.00 -14.09
CA ILE A 249 18.28 11.72 -13.67
C ILE A 249 17.38 10.52 -14.01
N ALA A 250 16.10 10.75 -14.30
CA ALA A 250 15.17 9.74 -14.79
C ALA A 250 14.03 10.38 -15.58
N GLN A 251 13.50 9.65 -16.57
CA GLN A 251 12.31 10.03 -17.33
C GLN A 251 11.43 8.80 -17.56
N VAL A 252 10.12 8.99 -17.43
CA VAL A 252 9.11 7.98 -17.71
C VAL A 252 8.03 8.56 -18.61
N LYS A 253 7.58 7.75 -19.58
CA LYS A 253 6.43 8.02 -20.43
C LYS A 253 5.46 6.84 -20.36
N GLY A 254 4.16 7.11 -20.40
CA GLY A 254 3.13 6.06 -20.46
C GLY A 254 2.96 5.24 -19.17
N ASN A 255 3.28 5.80 -18.00
CA ASN A 255 3.14 5.09 -16.74
C ASN A 255 1.68 4.75 -16.42
N VAL A 256 1.47 3.50 -15.99
CA VAL A 256 0.20 2.97 -15.48
C VAL A 256 0.37 2.34 -14.09
N GLN A 257 1.59 2.38 -13.55
CA GLN A 257 1.94 1.76 -12.28
C GLN A 257 1.77 2.75 -11.13
N ARG A 258 1.36 2.21 -9.98
CA ARG A 258 1.25 2.93 -8.72
C ARG A 258 2.61 3.23 -8.11
N LEU A 259 3.42 2.18 -7.96
CA LEU A 259 4.71 2.23 -7.32
C LEU A 259 5.80 2.29 -8.39
N CYS A 260 6.57 3.37 -8.43
CA CYS A 260 7.69 3.52 -9.36
C CYS A 260 8.98 3.73 -8.59
N ARG A 261 10.01 2.92 -8.89
CA ARG A 261 11.35 3.02 -8.30
C ARG A 261 12.37 3.31 -9.38
N HIS A 262 13.17 4.34 -9.17
CA HIS A 262 14.24 4.74 -10.08
C HIS A 262 15.56 4.60 -9.37
N LYS A 263 16.43 3.72 -9.88
CA LYS A 263 17.81 3.59 -9.46
C LYS A 263 18.72 4.29 -10.45
N PHE A 264 19.72 5.00 -9.96
CA PHE A 264 20.64 5.79 -10.77
C PHE A 264 22.02 5.84 -10.12
N GLU A 265 23.03 6.24 -10.89
CA GLU A 265 24.37 6.51 -10.36
C GLU A 265 24.30 7.53 -9.22
N PRO A 266 25.08 7.38 -8.12
CA PRO A 266 24.97 8.26 -6.96
C PRO A 266 25.08 9.74 -7.33
N VAL A 267 24.05 10.52 -6.95
CA VAL A 267 24.02 11.97 -7.15
C VAL A 267 23.99 12.66 -5.80
N THR A 268 24.94 13.58 -5.58
CA THR A 268 24.92 14.47 -4.41
C THR A 268 24.18 15.74 -4.76
N THR A 269 23.11 16.05 -4.03
CA THR A 269 22.22 17.18 -4.33
C THR A 269 21.57 17.75 -3.07
N ASP A 270 21.24 19.05 -3.10
CA ASP A 270 20.44 19.72 -2.09
C ASP A 270 18.93 19.71 -2.44
N ARG A 271 18.56 19.26 -3.64
CA ARG A 271 17.16 19.25 -4.10
C ARG A 271 16.84 18.17 -5.12
N LEU A 272 15.65 17.57 -5.01
CA LEU A 272 15.13 16.59 -5.96
C LEU A 272 13.70 16.97 -6.34
N ARG A 273 13.46 17.12 -7.63
CA ARG A 273 12.15 17.50 -8.20
C ARG A 273 11.55 16.34 -8.97
N LEU A 274 10.29 16.05 -8.68
CA LEU A 274 9.39 15.32 -9.57
C LEU A 274 8.65 16.35 -10.43
N GLN A 275 8.91 16.33 -11.73
CA GLN A 275 8.19 17.12 -12.73
C GLN A 275 7.16 16.21 -13.40
N VAL A 276 5.87 16.48 -13.18
CA VAL A 276 4.75 15.79 -13.82
C VAL A 276 4.41 16.50 -15.12
N ASP A 277 4.64 15.83 -16.24
CA ASP A 277 4.38 16.36 -17.58
C ASP A 277 2.95 16.00 -18.05
N ALA A 278 2.43 14.83 -17.68
CA ALA A 278 1.07 14.41 -18.02
C ALA A 278 0.50 13.35 -17.05
N THR A 279 -0.83 13.27 -17.00
CA THR A 279 -1.60 12.19 -16.34
C THR A 279 -2.26 11.31 -17.40
N ASN A 280 -2.91 10.23 -16.99
CA ASN A 280 -3.71 9.38 -17.88
C ASN A 280 -5.11 9.95 -18.19
N GLY A 281 -5.45 11.16 -17.71
CA GLY A 281 -6.72 11.81 -18.04
C GLY A 281 -7.22 12.80 -16.98
N SER A 282 -6.63 12.84 -15.78
CA SER A 282 -6.98 13.82 -14.76
C SER A 282 -6.34 15.18 -15.04
N ASP A 283 -7.06 16.26 -14.74
CA ASP A 283 -6.52 17.62 -14.72
C ASP A 283 -5.69 17.92 -13.45
N LEU A 284 -5.51 16.95 -12.56
CA LEU A 284 -4.70 17.05 -11.34
C LEU A 284 -3.54 16.05 -11.36
N ALA A 285 -2.33 16.51 -11.06
CA ALA A 285 -1.25 15.63 -10.62
C ALA A 285 -1.51 15.17 -9.18
N ARG A 286 -1.27 13.90 -8.87
CA ARG A 286 -1.48 13.32 -7.53
C ARG A 286 -0.35 12.40 -7.11
N VAL A 287 0.19 12.62 -5.91
CA VAL A 287 1.29 11.83 -5.33
C VAL A 287 0.99 11.56 -3.87
N PHE A 288 1.01 10.29 -3.47
CA PHE A 288 0.85 9.87 -2.08
C PHE A 288 2.16 9.95 -1.31
N GLU A 289 3.25 9.47 -1.88
CA GLU A 289 4.51 9.38 -1.14
C GLU A 289 5.72 9.55 -2.05
N ILE A 290 6.76 10.20 -1.51
CA ILE A 290 8.10 10.26 -2.11
C ILE A 290 9.10 9.75 -1.08
N ARG A 291 9.88 8.72 -1.44
CA ARG A 291 10.99 8.21 -0.63
C ARG A 291 12.32 8.35 -1.36
N CYS A 292 13.39 8.67 -0.65
CA CYS A 292 14.72 8.85 -1.23
C CYS A 292 15.76 8.06 -0.43
N TYR A 293 16.63 7.31 -1.12
CA TYR A 293 17.62 6.43 -0.48
C TYR A 293 19.03 6.65 -1.02
N ALA A 294 20.01 6.48 -0.13
CA ALA A 294 21.43 6.71 -0.37
C ALA A 294 22.14 5.60 -1.11
#